data_AF-A0A512U846-F1
#
_entry.id   AF-A0A512U846-F1
#
_cell.length_a   1.000
_cell.length_b   1.000
_cell.length_c   1.000
_cell.angle_alpha   90.00
_cell.angle_beta   90.00
_cell.angle_gamma   90.00
#
_symmetry.space_group_name_H-M   'P 1'
#
loop_
_entity.id
_entity.type
_entity.pdbx_description
1 polymer ?
#
loop_
_entity_poly.entity_id
_entity_poly.type
_entity_poly.pdbx_seq_one_letter_code
_entity_poly.pdbx_strand_id
1 'polypeptide(L)'
;MATIELCPALTEKLISVQISCPLDTPKVQNDLPSGLQEDDLLQKISPLFSVEKTVYGAGDVLPKKRSPRFRLLDKIYFCSDACRSQFKHHDSDGTLASTICAAEELYLKCAGEISEKDVPANETELLQVFDRKWDSVKEWGARVFRMKPSKRPHHYPTVTADDYAEIRYVISTLHNLARSKAQDQSQFGGVSAGDIPFLESMTPDEAMRFEIEAFNILQSSEMDKVKRYPYLLESYVNIYKFVRLVSPETWLPFVTPQNIRDIIGRNLTNAFGTWSDVTQEGEGREYFGFGVYPSASFFNHSCDNNLKKKRSGSGYEFTTLKEIYPGEELCISYGLNGGEKVAERQEFLREWFFSCGCKKCDFELQNL
;
A
#
# COMPACT_ATOMS: atom_id res chain seq x y z
N MET A 1 13.09 -2.05 22.89
CA MET A 1 13.06 -0.89 21.98
C MET A 1 12.79 -1.44 20.60
N ALA A 2 11.59 -1.19 20.07
CA ALA A 2 11.29 -1.48 18.68
C ALA A 2 12.07 -0.47 17.81
N THR A 3 12.73 -0.97 16.77
CA THR A 3 13.54 -0.17 15.84
C THR A 3 12.72 -0.03 14.55
N ILE A 4 12.43 1.19 14.13
CA ILE A 4 11.74 1.45 12.86
C ILE A 4 12.80 1.76 11.80
N GLU A 5 13.21 0.76 11.03
CA GLU A 5 14.04 0.97 9.85
C GLU A 5 13.14 1.34 8.67
N LEU A 6 13.11 2.62 8.30
CA LEU A 6 12.39 3.09 7.12
C LEU A 6 13.39 3.28 5.99
N CYS A 7 13.39 2.34 5.03
CA CYS A 7 14.06 2.59 3.77
C CYS A 7 13.30 3.71 3.03
N PRO A 8 13.95 4.81 2.65
CA PRO A 8 13.31 6.00 2.05
C PRO A 8 12.68 5.73 0.69
N ALA A 9 13.12 4.67 0.03
CA ALA A 9 12.44 4.10 -1.12
C ALA A 9 11.00 3.63 -0.82
N LEU A 10 10.54 3.62 0.44
CA LEU A 10 9.19 3.25 0.85
C LEU A 10 8.34 4.45 1.30
N THR A 11 8.94 5.55 1.75
CA THR A 11 8.20 6.74 2.22
C THR A 11 7.86 7.74 1.12
N GLU A 12 8.51 7.66 -0.05
CA GLU A 12 8.14 8.42 -1.26
C GLU A 12 6.90 7.85 -1.99
N LYS A 13 6.38 6.69 -1.56
CA LYS A 13 5.56 5.80 -2.40
C LYS A 13 4.05 5.89 -2.19
N LEU A 14 3.54 6.96 -1.57
CA LEU A 14 2.12 6.98 -1.19
C LEU A 14 1.21 7.90 -2.00
N ILE A 15 1.74 8.92 -2.67
CA ILE A 15 1.16 9.61 -3.84
C ILE A 15 2.37 10.24 -4.54
N SER A 16 2.50 10.09 -5.86
CA SER A 16 3.76 10.34 -6.58
C SER A 16 4.27 11.80 -6.45
N VAL A 17 5.54 11.96 -6.07
CA VAL A 17 6.47 13.02 -6.52
C VAL A 17 7.86 12.38 -6.53
N GLN A 18 8.49 12.37 -7.71
CA GLN A 18 9.83 11.82 -7.95
C GLN A 18 10.90 12.43 -7.02
N ILE A 19 11.89 11.62 -6.61
CA ILE A 19 13.34 11.93 -6.64
C ILE A 19 14.11 10.61 -6.42
N SER A 20 14.99 10.26 -7.36
CA SER A 20 15.78 9.03 -7.37
C SER A 20 17.07 9.11 -6.54
N CYS A 21 17.48 8.00 -5.91
CA CYS A 21 18.88 7.77 -5.52
C CYS A 21 19.28 6.31 -5.85
N PRO A 22 20.37 6.07 -6.60
CA PRO A 22 20.84 4.73 -6.97
C PRO A 22 21.71 4.16 -5.84
N LEU A 23 21.44 2.95 -5.37
CA LEU A 23 22.42 2.20 -4.58
C LEU A 23 22.50 0.75 -5.05
N ASP A 24 23.72 0.38 -5.45
CA ASP A 24 24.20 -0.96 -5.72
C ASP A 24 24.05 -1.87 -4.49
N THR A 25 23.50 -3.07 -4.69
CA THR A 25 23.40 -4.11 -3.67
C THR A 25 24.71 -4.91 -3.54
N PRO A 26 25.26 -5.12 -2.33
CA PRO A 26 26.42 -5.99 -2.14
C PRO A 26 26.03 -7.47 -2.16
N LYS A 27 26.82 -8.27 -2.87
CA LYS A 27 26.67 -9.73 -3.02
C LYS A 27 26.95 -10.46 -1.71
N VAL A 28 26.04 -11.34 -1.29
CA VAL A 28 26.31 -12.35 -0.26
C VAL A 28 25.94 -13.72 -0.84
N GLN A 29 26.93 -14.61 -0.95
CA GLN A 29 26.74 -16.02 -1.29
C GLN A 29 26.28 -16.78 -0.06
N ASN A 30 25.30 -17.68 -0.21
CA ASN A 30 25.22 -18.94 0.55
C ASN A 30 24.28 -19.92 -0.16
N ASP A 31 24.75 -21.16 -0.32
CA ASP A 31 24.08 -22.28 -0.99
C ASP A 31 22.85 -22.81 -0.21
N LEU A 32 21.85 -23.32 -0.92
CA LEU A 32 20.75 -24.12 -0.36
C LEU A 32 20.49 -25.39 -1.19
N PRO A 33 20.08 -26.51 -0.56
CA PRO A 33 19.58 -27.69 -1.26
C PRO A 33 18.10 -27.54 -1.65
N SER A 34 17.73 -28.32 -2.65
CA SER A 34 16.54 -28.24 -3.49
C SER A 34 15.24 -28.80 -2.88
N GLY A 35 14.12 -28.17 -3.24
CA GLY A 35 12.77 -28.74 -3.21
C GLY A 35 11.71 -27.79 -2.63
N LEU A 36 10.95 -27.10 -3.48
CA LEU A 36 9.71 -26.41 -3.09
C LEU A 36 8.59 -26.81 -4.08
N GLN A 37 7.45 -27.26 -3.53
CA GLN A 37 6.26 -27.75 -4.26
C GLN A 37 5.24 -26.62 -4.49
N GLU A 38 4.31 -26.83 -5.43
CA GLU A 38 3.29 -25.89 -5.92
C GLU A 38 2.43 -25.18 -4.84
N ASP A 39 2.28 -25.77 -3.65
CA ASP A 39 1.48 -25.18 -2.56
C ASP A 39 2.13 -23.94 -1.91
N ASP A 40 3.43 -23.70 -2.13
CA ASP A 40 4.14 -22.51 -1.61
C ASP A 40 3.83 -21.22 -2.38
N LEU A 41 3.25 -21.29 -3.59
CA LEU A 41 2.91 -20.09 -4.38
C LEU A 41 1.58 -19.45 -3.93
N LEU A 42 0.63 -20.26 -3.43
CA LEU A 42 -0.66 -19.78 -2.96
C LEU A 42 -0.57 -19.14 -1.56
N GLN A 43 0.42 -19.52 -0.74
CA GLN A 43 0.77 -18.81 0.51
C GLN A 43 1.62 -17.55 0.28
N LYS A 44 2.12 -17.30 -0.95
CA LYS A 44 2.93 -16.10 -1.27
C LYS A 44 2.11 -14.88 -1.69
N ILE A 45 0.78 -15.00 -1.81
CA ILE A 45 -0.14 -13.88 -2.09
C ILE A 45 -0.76 -13.31 -0.79
N SER A 46 -0.55 -13.96 0.36
CA SER A 46 -0.81 -13.40 1.70
C SER A 46 0.02 -14.19 2.73
N PRO A 47 1.07 -13.59 3.31
CA PRO A 47 0.90 -12.58 4.35
C PRO A 47 1.62 -11.26 4.06
N LEU A 48 0.98 -10.17 4.49
CA LEU A 48 1.57 -8.85 4.55
C LEU A 48 2.71 -8.87 5.61
N PHE A 49 3.94 -8.97 5.10
CA PHE A 49 5.23 -8.74 5.77
C PHE A 49 5.79 -9.86 6.66
N SER A 50 7.07 -10.18 6.40
CA SER A 50 7.99 -10.70 7.41
C SER A 50 8.42 -9.56 8.34
N VAL A 51 8.17 -9.69 9.63
CA VAL A 51 8.96 -9.00 10.65
C VAL A 51 10.24 -9.81 10.81
N GLU A 52 11.38 -9.32 10.32
CA GLU A 52 12.66 -9.87 10.77
C GLU A 52 12.80 -9.57 12.27
N LYS A 53 12.44 -10.55 13.11
CA LYS A 53 13.18 -10.75 14.35
C LYS A 53 14.57 -11.16 13.91
N THR A 54 15.53 -10.25 13.97
CA THR A 54 16.94 -10.62 13.90
C THR A 54 17.25 -11.55 15.07
N VAL A 55 17.12 -12.86 14.87
CA VAL A 55 17.61 -13.88 15.79
C VAL A 55 19.09 -14.03 15.47
N TYR A 56 19.94 -13.28 16.17
CA TYR A 56 21.37 -13.53 16.12
C TYR A 56 21.64 -14.90 16.76
N GLY A 57 22.09 -15.86 15.95
CA GLY A 57 22.61 -17.13 16.43
C GLY A 57 23.76 -16.88 17.40
N ALA A 58 23.76 -17.64 18.51
CA ALA A 58 24.81 -17.60 19.50
C ALA A 58 26.12 -18.11 18.89
N GLY A 59 27.01 -17.21 18.45
CA GLY A 59 28.32 -17.61 17.94
C GLY A 59 29.17 -16.51 17.31
N ASP A 60 28.56 -15.47 16.72
CA ASP A 60 29.35 -14.49 15.94
C ASP A 60 29.72 -13.25 16.74
N VAL A 61 31.00 -12.90 16.68
CA VAL A 61 31.59 -11.72 17.29
C VAL A 61 30.90 -10.46 16.75
N LEU A 62 30.13 -9.78 17.61
CA LEU A 62 29.40 -8.55 17.30
C LEU A 62 30.34 -7.49 16.69
N PRO A 63 30.15 -7.06 15.42
CA PRO A 63 30.69 -5.79 14.99
C PRO A 63 30.03 -4.69 15.84
N LYS A 64 30.84 -3.79 16.42
CA LYS A 64 30.37 -2.67 17.27
C LYS A 64 29.13 -2.02 16.64
N LYS A 65 27.97 -2.14 17.30
CA LYS A 65 26.70 -1.48 16.91
C LYS A 65 26.94 0.02 16.74
N ARG A 66 27.13 0.48 15.50
CA ARG A 66 27.03 1.90 15.16
C ARG A 66 25.54 2.21 15.18
N SER A 67 25.07 3.07 16.08
CA SER A 67 23.69 3.57 15.99
C SER A 67 23.51 4.18 14.59
N PRO A 68 22.42 3.92 13.87
CA PRO A 68 22.26 4.50 12.54
C PRO A 68 22.34 6.03 12.67
N ARG A 69 23.26 6.63 11.91
CA ARG A 69 23.65 8.05 12.08
C ARG A 69 22.54 9.00 11.64
N PHE A 70 21.71 8.58 10.69
CA PHE A 70 20.69 9.42 10.08
C PHE A 70 19.35 9.03 10.70
N ARG A 71 18.84 9.87 11.61
CA ARG A 71 17.59 9.62 12.32
C ARG A 71 16.75 10.87 12.54
N LEU A 72 15.46 10.66 12.78
CA LEU A 72 14.46 11.67 13.11
C LEU A 72 13.65 11.19 14.33
N LEU A 73 13.36 12.11 15.26
CA LEU A 73 12.67 11.84 16.54
C LEU A 73 13.28 10.69 17.37
N ASP A 74 14.56 10.36 17.14
CA ASP A 74 15.27 9.20 17.69
C ASP A 74 14.58 7.83 17.48
N LYS A 75 13.62 7.76 16.56
CA LYS A 75 12.78 6.59 16.30
C LYS A 75 12.76 6.17 14.85
N ILE A 76 12.90 7.10 13.93
CA ILE A 76 12.90 6.86 12.48
C ILE A 76 14.33 6.89 11.98
N TYR A 77 14.77 5.84 11.32
CA TYR A 77 16.13 5.72 10.78
C TYR A 77 16.12 5.72 9.25
N PHE A 78 17.13 6.34 8.66
CA PHE A 78 17.30 6.51 7.22
C PHE A 78 18.62 5.89 6.75
N CYS A 79 18.64 5.37 5.52
CA CYS A 79 19.85 4.78 4.93
C CYS A 79 20.94 5.83 4.63
N SER A 80 20.55 7.09 4.40
CA SER A 80 21.46 8.19 4.08
C SER A 80 20.94 9.52 4.60
N ASP A 81 21.83 10.53 4.67
CA ASP A 81 21.43 11.90 5.01
C ASP A 81 20.57 12.56 3.93
N ALA A 82 20.82 12.22 2.65
CA ALA A 82 20.03 12.70 1.53
C ALA A 82 18.56 12.31 1.70
N CYS A 83 18.32 11.04 2.00
CA CYS A 83 16.97 10.56 2.22
C CYS A 83 16.30 11.13 3.48
N ARG A 84 17.04 11.31 4.57
CA ARG A 84 16.53 12.00 5.77
C ARG A 84 16.08 13.42 5.42
N SER A 85 16.89 14.13 4.64
CA SER A 85 16.63 15.51 4.24
C SER A 85 15.42 15.60 3.31
N GLN A 86 15.30 14.66 2.38
CA GLN A 86 14.16 14.54 1.48
C GLN A 86 12.87 14.22 2.23
N PHE A 87 12.89 13.28 3.19
CA PHE A 87 11.75 13.01 4.04
C PHE A 87 11.32 14.25 4.83
N LYS A 88 12.26 15.00 5.40
CA LYS A 88 11.95 16.27 6.09
C LYS A 88 11.36 17.34 5.17
N HIS A 89 11.75 17.35 3.91
CA HIS A 89 11.16 18.27 2.94
C HIS A 89 9.71 17.89 2.63
N HIS A 90 9.45 16.58 2.45
CA HIS A 90 8.12 16.03 2.27
C HIS A 90 7.20 16.27 3.49
N ASP A 91 7.73 16.03 4.69
CA ASP A 91 7.08 16.20 5.99
C ASP A 91 7.52 17.52 6.65
N SER A 92 7.30 18.63 5.95
CA SER A 92 7.82 19.95 6.35
C SER A 92 7.25 20.47 7.67
N ASP A 93 6.04 20.05 8.05
CA ASP A 93 5.39 20.38 9.32
C ASP A 93 5.64 19.33 10.43
N GLY A 94 6.32 18.22 10.11
CA GLY A 94 6.63 17.13 11.03
C GLY A 94 5.42 16.28 11.47
N THR A 95 4.25 16.49 10.87
CA THR A 95 3.02 15.79 11.26
C THR A 95 3.05 14.32 10.87
N LEU A 96 3.68 13.96 9.75
CA LEU A 96 3.83 12.56 9.34
C LEU A 96 4.77 11.81 10.27
N ALA A 97 5.96 12.34 10.56
CA ALA A 97 6.93 11.71 11.45
C ALA A 97 6.37 11.47 12.85
N SER A 98 5.70 12.47 13.41
CA SER A 98 5.09 12.38 14.74
C SER A 98 3.93 11.38 14.75
N THR A 99 3.10 11.35 13.70
CA THR A 99 1.99 10.39 13.58
C THR A 99 2.49 8.96 13.41
N ILE A 100 3.53 8.70 12.60
CA ILE A 100 4.14 7.37 12.46
C ILE A 100 4.71 6.90 13.81
N CYS A 101 5.37 7.79 14.55
CA CYS A 101 5.90 7.45 15.88
C CYS A 101 4.78 7.14 16.87
N ALA A 102 3.67 7.89 16.85
CA ALA A 102 2.50 7.64 17.68
C ALA A 102 1.79 6.34 17.30
N ALA A 103 1.73 6.02 16.00
CA ALA A 103 1.19 4.78 15.48
C ALA A 103 1.99 3.58 16.01
N GLU A 104 3.32 3.60 15.95
CA GLU A 104 4.13 2.50 16.49
C GLU A 104 3.86 2.27 17.99
N GLU A 105 3.81 3.35 18.78
CA GLU A 105 3.53 3.25 20.21
C GLU A 105 2.11 2.74 20.53
N LEU A 106 1.14 3.05 19.68
CA LEU A 106 -0.22 2.58 19.83
C LEU A 106 -0.35 1.12 19.39
N TYR A 107 0.33 0.72 18.30
CA TYR A 107 0.30 -0.65 17.79
C TYR A 107 0.79 -1.65 18.83
N LEU A 108 1.85 -1.33 19.58
CA LEU A 108 2.33 -2.15 20.70
C LEU A 108 1.27 -2.41 21.80
N LYS A 109 0.21 -1.60 21.86
CA LYS A 109 -0.91 -1.73 22.82
C LYS A 109 -2.17 -2.33 22.19
N CYS A 110 -2.24 -2.41 20.87
CA CYS A 110 -3.39 -2.87 20.09
C CYS A 110 -3.15 -4.23 19.42
N ALA A 111 -1.89 -4.67 19.33
CA ALA A 111 -1.50 -5.89 18.63
C ALA A 111 -2.27 -7.11 19.15
N GLY A 112 -2.95 -7.81 18.25
CA GLY A 112 -3.72 -9.01 18.55
C GLY A 112 -4.45 -9.54 17.33
N GLU A 113 -5.17 -10.65 17.52
CA GLU A 113 -5.92 -11.34 16.47
C GLU A 113 -7.41 -10.98 16.49
N ILE A 114 -8.04 -10.93 15.32
CA ILE A 114 -9.48 -10.74 15.19
C ILE A 114 -10.19 -12.01 15.69
N SER A 115 -11.21 -11.84 16.54
CA SER A 115 -12.00 -12.98 17.01
C SER A 115 -12.94 -13.47 15.92
N GLU A 116 -12.93 -14.78 15.65
CA GLU A 116 -13.89 -15.41 14.73
C GLU A 116 -15.36 -15.15 15.10
N LYS A 117 -15.64 -14.87 16.38
CA LYS A 117 -17.00 -14.56 16.87
C LYS A 117 -17.51 -13.21 16.40
N ASP A 118 -16.62 -12.30 16.04
CA ASP A 118 -16.96 -10.97 15.56
C ASP A 118 -17.11 -10.95 14.02
N VAL A 119 -16.74 -12.04 13.35
CA VAL A 119 -16.76 -12.18 11.89
C VAL A 119 -18.15 -12.66 11.43
N PRO A 120 -18.79 -11.97 10.46
CA PRO A 120 -20.04 -12.45 9.89
C PRO A 120 -19.86 -13.83 9.23
N ALA A 121 -20.78 -14.77 9.50
CA ALA A 121 -20.62 -16.16 9.08
C ALA A 121 -20.82 -16.36 7.56
N ASN A 122 -21.50 -15.43 6.89
CA ASN A 122 -21.79 -15.47 5.45
C ASN A 122 -22.14 -14.09 4.89
N GLU A 123 -22.24 -13.98 3.56
CA GLU A 123 -22.56 -12.73 2.87
C GLU A 123 -23.91 -12.12 3.32
N THR A 124 -24.92 -12.93 3.64
CA THR A 124 -26.23 -12.41 4.07
C THR A 124 -26.13 -11.70 5.42
N GLU A 125 -25.48 -12.33 6.40
CA GLU A 125 -25.23 -11.71 7.70
C GLU A 125 -24.35 -10.47 7.56
N LEU A 126 -23.29 -10.54 6.75
CA LEU A 126 -22.40 -9.43 6.46
C LEU A 126 -23.20 -8.19 6.00
N LEU A 127 -24.05 -8.35 4.99
CA LEU A 127 -24.85 -7.25 4.45
C LEU A 127 -25.83 -6.66 5.47
N GLN A 128 -26.31 -7.48 6.42
CA GLN A 128 -27.20 -7.01 7.50
C GLN A 128 -26.47 -6.21 8.60
N VAL A 129 -25.18 -6.46 8.80
CA VAL A 129 -24.40 -5.81 9.87
C VAL A 129 -23.49 -4.70 9.37
N PHE A 130 -23.18 -4.67 8.07
CA PHE A 130 -22.19 -3.76 7.47
C PHE A 130 -22.39 -2.29 7.88
N ASP A 131 -23.56 -1.72 7.57
CA ASP A 131 -23.85 -0.32 7.88
C ASP A 131 -23.87 -0.05 9.40
N ARG A 132 -24.44 -0.99 10.17
CA ARG A 132 -24.50 -0.89 11.64
C ARG A 132 -23.10 -0.89 12.27
N LYS A 133 -22.17 -1.70 11.75
CA LYS A 133 -20.78 -1.74 12.20
C LYS A 133 -20.07 -0.43 11.92
N TRP A 134 -20.25 0.16 10.73
CA TRP A 134 -19.71 1.49 10.42
C TRP A 134 -20.39 2.62 11.21
N ASP A 135 -21.68 2.54 11.49
CA ASP A 135 -22.33 3.54 12.36
C ASP A 135 -21.82 3.45 13.81
N SER A 136 -21.48 2.25 14.28
CA SER A 136 -20.93 2.05 15.63
C SER A 136 -19.59 2.80 15.86
N VAL A 137 -18.81 3.10 14.81
CA VAL A 137 -17.55 3.84 14.98
C VAL A 137 -17.79 5.29 15.40
N LYS A 138 -18.93 5.89 15.00
CA LYS A 138 -19.32 7.25 15.39
C LYS A 138 -19.61 7.30 16.90
N GLU A 139 -20.38 6.34 17.39
CA GLU A 139 -20.71 6.20 18.81
C GLU A 139 -19.47 5.91 19.66
N TRP A 140 -18.60 5.01 19.16
CA TRP A 140 -17.30 4.73 19.78
C TRP A 140 -16.48 6.01 19.91
N GLY A 141 -16.35 6.81 18.85
CA GLY A 141 -15.60 8.07 18.86
C GLY A 141 -16.18 9.07 19.86
N ALA A 142 -17.50 9.30 19.82
CA ALA A 142 -18.19 10.18 20.76
C ALA A 142 -17.97 9.75 22.21
N ARG A 143 -17.86 8.45 22.49
CA ARG A 143 -17.58 7.91 23.83
C ARG A 143 -16.09 8.07 24.20
N VAL A 144 -15.16 7.63 23.37
CA VAL A 144 -13.72 7.56 23.68
C VAL A 144 -13.11 8.95 23.85
N PHE A 145 -13.46 9.91 22.99
CA PHE A 145 -12.87 11.25 23.06
C PHE A 145 -13.41 12.10 24.23
N ARG A 146 -14.56 11.74 24.81
CA ARG A 146 -15.05 12.33 26.08
C ARG A 146 -14.36 11.77 27.32
N MET A 147 -13.70 10.60 27.21
CA MET A 147 -13.04 9.96 28.35
C MET A 147 -11.68 10.59 28.66
N LYS A 148 -11.32 10.52 29.95
CA LYS A 148 -9.95 10.81 30.42
C LYS A 148 -8.95 9.88 29.69
N PRO A 149 -7.76 10.36 29.29
CA PRO A 149 -6.77 9.54 28.58
C PRO A 149 -6.45 8.20 29.26
N SER A 150 -6.41 8.15 30.60
CA SER A 150 -6.16 6.92 31.37
C SER A 150 -7.23 5.82 31.23
N LYS A 151 -8.42 6.15 30.71
CA LYS A 151 -9.51 5.20 30.50
C LYS A 151 -9.60 4.70 29.04
N ARG A 152 -9.01 5.43 28.09
CA ARG A 152 -9.04 5.08 26.66
C ARG A 152 -8.43 3.73 26.30
N PRO A 153 -7.37 3.21 26.97
CA PRO A 153 -6.77 1.93 26.60
C PRO A 153 -7.73 0.73 26.57
N HIS A 154 -8.78 0.74 27.41
CA HIS A 154 -9.81 -0.31 27.42
C HIS A 154 -10.74 -0.28 26.20
N HIS A 155 -10.59 0.72 25.34
CA HIS A 155 -11.38 0.95 24.14
C HIS A 155 -10.52 1.01 22.86
N TYR A 156 -9.24 0.68 22.98
CA TYR A 156 -8.36 0.56 21.81
C TYR A 156 -8.82 -0.59 20.92
N PRO A 157 -8.72 -0.43 19.58
CA PRO A 157 -9.04 -1.51 18.67
C PRO A 157 -8.00 -2.64 18.77
N THR A 158 -8.39 -3.85 18.40
CA THR A 158 -7.43 -4.92 18.08
C THR A 158 -6.90 -4.70 16.67
N VAL A 159 -5.59 -4.81 16.48
CA VAL A 159 -4.93 -4.56 15.19
C VAL A 159 -3.95 -5.69 14.91
N THR A 160 -4.11 -6.37 13.79
CA THR A 160 -3.19 -7.42 13.32
C THR A 160 -1.92 -6.80 12.69
N ALA A 161 -0.92 -7.62 12.38
CA ALA A 161 0.26 -7.15 11.64
C ALA A 161 -0.09 -6.62 10.24
N ASP A 162 -1.01 -7.32 9.57
CA ASP A 162 -1.54 -6.95 8.26
C ASP A 162 -2.30 -5.62 8.33
N ASP A 163 -3.17 -5.44 9.33
CA ASP A 163 -3.87 -4.18 9.58
C ASP A 163 -2.88 -3.04 9.80
N TYR A 164 -1.79 -3.29 10.52
CA TYR A 164 -0.79 -2.25 10.79
C TYR A 164 -0.02 -1.83 9.54
N ALA A 165 0.21 -2.74 8.59
CA ALA A 165 0.73 -2.36 7.29
C ALA A 165 -0.24 -1.44 6.52
N GLU A 166 -1.53 -1.79 6.49
CA GLU A 166 -2.56 -0.95 5.88
C GLU A 166 -2.71 0.40 6.61
N ILE A 167 -2.58 0.44 7.93
CA ILE A 167 -2.59 1.69 8.71
C ILE A 167 -1.46 2.63 8.27
N ARG A 168 -0.25 2.12 8.02
CA ARG A 168 0.89 2.94 7.53
C ARG A 168 0.60 3.50 6.14
N TYR A 169 -0.03 2.71 5.28
CA TYR A 169 -0.52 3.14 3.97
C TYR A 169 -1.56 4.27 4.12
N VAL A 170 -2.56 4.07 4.97
CA VAL A 170 -3.65 5.02 5.22
C VAL A 170 -3.13 6.34 5.81
N ILE A 171 -2.26 6.28 6.82
CA ILE A 171 -1.63 7.46 7.45
C ILE A 171 -0.92 8.33 6.41
N SER A 172 -0.12 7.71 5.53
CA SER A 172 0.63 8.47 4.54
C SER A 172 -0.27 9.04 3.45
N THR A 173 -1.32 8.31 3.06
CA THR A 173 -2.32 8.80 2.11
C THR A 173 -3.08 10.01 2.68
N LEU A 174 -3.49 9.94 3.95
CA LEU A 174 -4.12 11.06 4.65
C LEU A 174 -3.19 12.28 4.78
N HIS A 175 -1.90 12.07 5.03
CA HIS A 175 -0.92 13.16 5.02
C HIS A 175 -0.87 13.86 3.66
N ASN A 176 -0.82 13.10 2.56
CA ASN A 176 -0.82 13.67 1.21
C ASN A 176 -2.13 14.44 0.90
N LEU A 177 -3.29 13.89 1.29
CA LEU A 177 -4.59 14.57 1.15
C LEU A 177 -4.64 15.88 1.97
N ALA A 178 -4.14 15.86 3.20
CA ALA A 178 -4.10 17.03 4.07
C ALA A 178 -3.16 18.12 3.53
N ARG A 179 -1.97 17.73 3.07
CA ARG A 179 -0.98 18.64 2.47
C ARG A 179 -1.53 19.29 1.20
N SER A 180 -2.14 18.51 0.31
CA SER A 180 -2.69 19.03 -0.94
C SER A 180 -3.77 20.08 -0.73
N LYS A 181 -4.69 19.88 0.23
CA LYS A 181 -5.72 20.88 0.53
C LYS A 181 -5.17 22.14 1.18
N ALA A 182 -4.12 22.02 2.00
CA ALA A 182 -3.45 23.19 2.58
C ALA A 182 -2.84 24.08 1.47
N GLN A 183 -2.40 23.47 0.37
CA GLN A 183 -1.88 24.16 -0.81
C GLN A 183 -2.99 24.70 -1.72
N ASP A 184 -4.15 24.05 -1.81
CA ASP A 184 -5.28 24.48 -2.65
C ASP A 184 -5.93 25.80 -2.17
N GLN A 185 -5.74 26.17 -0.89
CA GLN A 185 -6.14 27.50 -0.39
C GLN A 185 -5.29 28.64 -0.94
N SER A 186 -4.15 28.35 -1.60
CA SER A 186 -3.39 29.30 -2.41
C SER A 186 -3.74 29.13 -3.90
N GLN A 187 -4.62 30.01 -4.40
CA GLN A 187 -5.06 30.22 -5.79
C GLN A 187 -4.36 29.43 -6.92
N PHE A 188 -5.11 28.71 -7.77
CA PHE A 188 -5.00 28.78 -9.25
C PHE A 188 -6.18 28.07 -9.96
N GLY A 189 -6.53 28.53 -11.16
CA GLY A 189 -7.78 28.24 -11.88
C GLY A 189 -7.87 26.88 -12.58
N GLY A 190 -9.12 26.40 -12.74
CA GLY A 190 -9.44 25.10 -13.32
C GLY A 190 -8.88 24.89 -14.73
N VAL A 191 -8.25 23.74 -14.93
CA VAL A 191 -7.74 23.30 -16.23
C VAL A 191 -8.91 22.77 -17.06
N SER A 192 -9.07 23.28 -18.29
CA SER A 192 -10.06 22.73 -19.22
C SER A 192 -9.60 21.36 -19.73
N ALA A 193 -10.52 20.41 -19.92
CA ALA A 193 -10.23 19.01 -20.22
C ALA A 193 -9.42 18.75 -21.52
N GLY A 194 -9.14 19.77 -22.34
CA GLY A 194 -8.41 19.66 -23.60
C GLY A 194 -6.88 19.83 -23.51
N ASP A 195 -6.35 20.40 -22.41
CA ASP A 195 -4.95 20.84 -22.31
C ASP A 195 -4.28 20.37 -21.00
N ILE A 196 -4.50 19.12 -20.57
CA ILE A 196 -3.78 18.60 -19.40
C ILE A 196 -2.31 18.41 -19.78
N PRO A 197 -1.36 19.13 -19.16
CA PRO A 197 0.05 18.99 -19.48
C PRO A 197 0.55 17.58 -19.12
N PHE A 198 1.63 17.12 -19.77
CA PHE A 198 2.26 15.87 -19.35
C PHE A 198 2.79 16.00 -17.92
N LEU A 199 2.73 14.93 -17.13
CA LEU A 199 3.22 14.90 -15.75
C LEU A 199 4.66 15.43 -15.60
N GLU A 200 5.52 15.16 -16.59
CA GLU A 200 6.92 15.64 -16.60
C GLU A 200 7.05 17.17 -16.72
N SER A 201 6.01 17.84 -17.23
CA SER A 201 5.97 19.30 -17.39
C SER A 201 5.25 20.00 -16.24
N MET A 202 4.71 19.24 -15.28
CA MET A 202 4.05 19.76 -14.09
C MET A 202 5.08 20.09 -13.00
N THR A 203 4.79 21.14 -12.22
CA THR A 203 5.47 21.34 -10.94
C THR A 203 5.16 20.17 -9.98
N PRO A 204 6.00 19.92 -8.95
CA PRO A 204 5.74 18.86 -7.96
C PRO A 204 4.33 18.94 -7.32
N ASP A 205 3.83 20.15 -7.06
CA ASP A 205 2.51 20.36 -6.47
C ASP A 205 1.37 20.10 -7.46
N GLU A 206 1.55 20.44 -8.74
CA GLU A 206 0.60 20.09 -9.80
C GLU A 206 0.54 18.58 -10.03
N ALA A 207 1.69 17.91 -10.09
CA ALA A 207 1.77 16.46 -10.23
C ALA A 207 1.09 15.73 -9.05
N MET A 208 1.35 16.18 -7.82
CA MET A 208 0.69 15.65 -6.61
C MET A 208 -0.83 15.84 -6.67
N ARG A 209 -1.33 17.00 -7.09
CA ARG A 209 -2.78 17.24 -7.26
C ARG A 209 -3.37 16.34 -8.34
N PHE A 210 -2.70 16.20 -9.48
CA PHE A 210 -3.13 15.29 -10.53
C PHE A 210 -3.27 13.86 -10.02
N GLU A 211 -2.29 13.37 -9.26
CA GLU A 211 -2.32 12.02 -8.70
C GLU A 211 -3.40 11.85 -7.64
N ILE A 212 -3.71 12.89 -6.84
CA ILE A 212 -4.84 12.85 -5.90
C ILE A 212 -6.17 12.78 -6.64
N GLU A 213 -6.34 13.55 -7.71
CA GLU A 213 -7.56 13.49 -8.52
C GLU A 213 -7.68 12.14 -9.21
N ALA A 214 -6.60 11.62 -9.80
CA ALA A 214 -6.54 10.27 -10.35
C ALA A 214 -6.88 9.22 -9.28
N PHE A 215 -6.36 9.36 -8.07
CA PHE A 215 -6.70 8.48 -6.94
C PHE A 215 -8.18 8.54 -6.59
N ASN A 216 -8.79 9.73 -6.63
CA ASN A 216 -10.20 9.95 -6.31
C ASN A 216 -11.19 9.28 -7.26
N ILE A 217 -10.74 8.95 -8.47
CA ILE A 217 -11.56 8.26 -9.46
C ILE A 217 -11.18 6.79 -9.66
N LEU A 218 -10.18 6.26 -8.93
CA LEU A 218 -9.88 4.83 -8.95
C LEU A 218 -11.07 4.02 -8.44
N GLN A 219 -11.27 2.87 -9.06
CA GLN A 219 -12.26 1.90 -8.63
C GLN A 219 -11.91 1.38 -7.22
N SER A 220 -12.88 1.43 -6.33
CA SER A 220 -12.80 0.78 -5.03
C SER A 220 -13.37 -0.64 -5.14
N SER A 221 -12.61 -1.63 -4.69
CA SER A 221 -13.04 -3.03 -4.62
C SER A 221 -13.29 -3.48 -3.17
N GLU A 222 -13.56 -2.54 -2.25
CA GLU A 222 -13.78 -2.82 -0.83
C GLU A 222 -14.90 -3.85 -0.65
N MET A 223 -16.07 -3.61 -1.23
CA MET A 223 -17.23 -4.47 -1.01
C MET A 223 -17.00 -5.87 -1.57
N ASP A 224 -16.38 -5.99 -2.75
CA ASP A 224 -16.06 -7.30 -3.33
C ASP A 224 -15.08 -8.09 -2.46
N LYS A 225 -14.06 -7.41 -1.89
CA LYS A 225 -13.10 -8.05 -1.00
C LYS A 225 -13.71 -8.42 0.35
N VAL A 226 -14.53 -7.56 0.96
CA VAL A 226 -15.20 -7.85 2.24
C VAL A 226 -16.23 -8.97 2.09
N LYS A 227 -16.95 -9.05 0.97
CA LYS A 227 -17.85 -10.18 0.69
C LYS A 227 -17.11 -11.51 0.60
N ARG A 228 -15.94 -11.50 -0.06
CA ARG A 228 -15.10 -12.69 -0.18
C ARG A 228 -14.41 -13.06 1.15
N TYR A 229 -14.07 -12.07 1.96
CA TYR A 229 -13.35 -12.23 3.22
C TYR A 229 -14.02 -11.40 4.34
N PRO A 230 -15.11 -11.91 4.97
CA PRO A 230 -15.93 -11.12 5.90
C PRO A 230 -15.21 -10.56 7.12
N TYR A 231 -14.09 -11.16 7.55
CA TYR A 231 -13.28 -10.65 8.66
C TYR A 231 -12.72 -9.24 8.39
N LEU A 232 -12.60 -8.86 7.12
CA LEU A 232 -12.10 -7.55 6.72
C LEU A 232 -13.01 -6.40 7.19
N LEU A 233 -14.30 -6.65 7.43
CA LEU A 233 -15.17 -5.65 8.03
C LEU A 233 -14.67 -5.21 9.42
N GLU A 234 -14.27 -6.17 10.27
CA GLU A 234 -13.72 -5.87 11.60
C GLU A 234 -12.34 -5.21 11.50
N SER A 235 -11.48 -5.71 10.60
CA SER A 235 -10.19 -5.10 10.28
C SER A 235 -10.35 -3.63 9.91
N TYR A 236 -11.19 -3.29 8.93
CA TYR A 236 -11.33 -1.92 8.43
C TYR A 236 -11.93 -0.97 9.47
N VAL A 237 -12.89 -1.46 10.27
CA VAL A 237 -13.43 -0.74 11.42
C VAL A 237 -12.33 -0.44 12.46
N ASN A 238 -11.45 -1.41 12.72
CA ASN A 238 -10.34 -1.24 13.65
C ASN A 238 -9.24 -0.32 13.11
N ILE A 239 -8.93 -0.39 11.81
CA ILE A 239 -8.04 0.56 11.12
C ILE A 239 -8.57 1.98 11.26
N TYR A 240 -9.86 2.23 11.01
CA TYR A 240 -10.46 3.56 11.21
C TYR A 240 -10.27 4.05 12.65
N LYS A 241 -10.62 3.23 13.64
CA LYS A 241 -10.48 3.59 15.08
C LYS A 241 -9.03 3.90 15.42
N PHE A 242 -8.10 3.10 14.94
CA PHE A 242 -6.67 3.27 15.18
C PHE A 242 -6.17 4.59 14.59
N VAL A 243 -6.41 4.81 13.30
CA VAL A 243 -6.01 6.02 12.58
C VAL A 243 -6.59 7.25 13.25
N ARG A 244 -7.86 7.19 13.69
CA ARG A 244 -8.54 8.29 14.39
C ARG A 244 -7.90 8.63 15.75
N LEU A 245 -7.26 7.68 16.43
CA LEU A 245 -6.57 7.90 17.71
C LEU A 245 -5.21 8.60 17.55
N VAL A 246 -4.53 8.36 16.42
CA VAL A 246 -3.16 8.88 16.19
C VAL A 246 -3.13 10.11 15.30
N SER A 247 -4.19 10.36 14.52
CA SER A 247 -4.23 11.49 13.58
C SER A 247 -4.24 12.84 14.30
N PRO A 248 -3.43 13.82 13.87
CA PRO A 248 -3.46 15.18 14.39
C PRO A 248 -4.76 15.91 14.01
N GLU A 249 -5.07 17.00 14.74
CA GLU A 249 -6.30 17.78 14.53
C GLU A 249 -6.44 18.31 13.10
N THR A 250 -5.32 18.68 12.48
CA THR A 250 -5.25 19.20 11.10
C THR A 250 -5.69 18.16 10.06
N TRP A 251 -5.57 16.87 10.35
CA TRP A 251 -5.95 15.79 9.42
C TRP A 251 -7.41 15.35 9.60
N LEU A 252 -8.06 15.68 10.73
CA LEU A 252 -9.40 15.18 11.05
C LEU A 252 -10.48 15.43 9.99
N PRO A 253 -10.46 16.53 9.19
CA PRO A 253 -11.39 16.68 8.07
C PRO A 253 -11.32 15.55 7.02
N PHE A 254 -10.21 14.82 6.95
CA PHE A 254 -9.99 13.70 6.04
C PHE A 254 -10.16 12.34 6.71
N VAL A 255 -10.20 12.28 8.05
CA VAL A 255 -10.34 11.03 8.81
C VAL A 255 -11.83 10.72 9.04
N THR A 256 -12.53 10.46 7.94
CA THR A 256 -13.94 10.05 7.94
C THR A 256 -14.05 8.54 7.68
N PRO A 257 -15.12 7.86 8.15
CA PRO A 257 -15.32 6.45 7.82
C PRO A 257 -15.26 6.19 6.31
N GLN A 258 -15.92 7.04 5.51
CA GLN A 258 -15.92 6.89 4.05
C GLN A 258 -14.53 7.07 3.44
N ASN A 259 -13.77 8.07 3.84
CA ASN A 259 -12.42 8.28 3.28
C ASN A 259 -11.48 7.13 3.62
N ILE A 260 -11.52 6.58 4.83
CA ILE A 260 -10.68 5.43 5.20
C ILE A 260 -11.07 4.20 4.36
N ARG A 261 -12.37 3.96 4.17
CA ARG A 261 -12.88 2.90 3.29
C ARG A 261 -12.45 3.08 1.85
N ASP A 262 -12.54 4.30 1.32
CA ASP A 262 -12.12 4.61 -0.05
C ASP A 262 -10.61 4.41 -0.22
N ILE A 263 -9.81 4.82 0.77
CA ILE A 263 -8.35 4.64 0.75
C ILE A 263 -8.00 3.15 0.70
N ILE A 264 -8.55 2.36 1.61
CA ILE A 264 -8.31 0.90 1.65
C ILE A 264 -8.85 0.24 0.39
N GLY A 265 -10.10 0.54 0.01
CA GLY A 265 -10.79 -0.08 -1.11
C GLY A 265 -10.11 0.14 -2.45
N ARG A 266 -9.53 1.34 -2.65
CA ARG A 266 -8.73 1.66 -3.85
C ARG A 266 -7.36 1.01 -3.80
N ASN A 267 -6.75 0.79 -2.63
CA ASN A 267 -5.47 0.10 -2.54
C ASN A 267 -5.54 -1.33 -3.10
N LEU A 268 -6.59 -2.08 -2.73
CA LEU A 268 -6.72 -3.52 -2.96
C LEU A 268 -6.48 -4.00 -4.40
N THR A 269 -6.90 -3.21 -5.39
CA THR A 269 -6.83 -3.55 -6.82
C THR A 269 -6.14 -2.47 -7.65
N ASN A 270 -5.34 -1.61 -7.02
CA ASN A 270 -4.53 -0.60 -7.72
C ASN A 270 -3.08 -0.56 -7.24
N ALA A 271 -2.72 -1.37 -6.23
CA ALA A 271 -1.36 -1.41 -5.69
C ALA A 271 -0.36 -2.10 -6.62
N PHE A 272 0.86 -1.56 -6.64
CA PHE A 272 2.02 -2.15 -7.31
C PHE A 272 2.99 -2.68 -6.25
N GLY A 273 3.20 -4.00 -6.27
CA GLY A 273 4.20 -4.65 -5.43
C GLY A 273 5.63 -4.30 -5.84
N THR A 274 6.44 -3.93 -4.85
CA THR A 274 7.89 -3.77 -4.95
C THR A 274 8.56 -5.06 -4.50
N TRP A 275 9.39 -5.62 -5.37
CA TRP A 275 10.12 -6.86 -5.13
C TRP A 275 11.62 -6.62 -5.35
N SER A 276 12.47 -7.44 -4.72
CA SER A 276 13.89 -7.46 -4.99
C SER A 276 14.18 -7.86 -6.44
N ASP A 277 15.32 -7.39 -6.95
CA ASP A 277 15.85 -7.89 -8.20
C ASP A 277 16.41 -9.31 -8.01
N VAL A 278 16.27 -10.15 -9.02
CA VAL A 278 16.86 -11.50 -9.03
C VAL A 278 18.32 -11.34 -9.45
N THR A 279 19.27 -11.61 -8.55
CA THR A 279 20.69 -11.44 -8.85
C THR A 279 21.35 -12.73 -9.35
N GLN A 280 20.71 -13.88 -9.10
CA GLN A 280 21.19 -15.20 -9.49
C GLN A 280 20.02 -16.09 -9.97
N GLU A 281 20.28 -16.98 -10.92
CA GLU A 281 19.28 -17.96 -11.36
C GLU A 281 18.87 -18.87 -10.19
N GLY A 282 17.55 -18.96 -9.93
CA GLY A 282 16.99 -19.76 -8.83
C GLY A 282 16.76 -18.98 -7.53
N GLU A 283 17.22 -17.73 -7.42
CA GLU A 283 16.91 -16.85 -6.29
C GLU A 283 15.44 -16.38 -6.36
N GLY A 284 14.71 -16.56 -5.26
CA GLY A 284 13.35 -16.02 -5.12
C GLY A 284 13.37 -14.50 -4.97
N ARG A 285 12.34 -13.83 -5.48
CA ARG A 285 12.16 -12.39 -5.23
C ARG A 285 11.65 -12.16 -3.81
N GLU A 286 12.31 -11.29 -3.07
CA GLU A 286 11.88 -10.82 -1.76
C GLU A 286 10.88 -9.68 -1.92
N TYR A 287 9.82 -9.66 -1.11
CA TYR A 287 8.82 -8.60 -1.13
C TYR A 287 9.23 -7.44 -0.21
N PHE A 288 9.35 -6.23 -0.76
CA PHE A 288 9.72 -5.04 0.00
C PHE A 288 8.51 -4.19 0.45
N GLY A 289 7.35 -4.36 -0.18
CA GLY A 289 6.14 -3.58 0.10
C GLY A 289 5.41 -3.18 -1.17
N PHE A 290 4.47 -2.25 -1.06
CA PHE A 290 3.66 -1.80 -2.19
C PHE A 290 3.49 -0.29 -2.21
N GLY A 291 3.01 0.23 -3.33
CA GLY A 291 2.56 1.62 -3.47
C GLY A 291 1.44 1.70 -4.49
N VAL A 292 0.53 2.66 -4.31
CA VAL A 292 -0.47 2.99 -5.34
C VAL A 292 0.11 4.11 -6.19
N TYR A 293 0.08 3.90 -7.50
CA TYR A 293 0.51 4.87 -8.50
C TYR A 293 -0.73 5.23 -9.31
N PRO A 294 -1.53 6.23 -8.88
CA PRO A 294 -2.88 6.42 -9.42
C PRO A 294 -2.92 6.55 -10.94
N SER A 295 -2.05 7.39 -11.51
CA SER A 295 -1.89 7.54 -12.95
C SER A 295 -1.58 6.23 -13.69
N ALA A 296 -0.72 5.39 -13.12
CA ALA A 296 -0.35 4.08 -13.68
C ALA A 296 -1.41 2.99 -13.44
N SER A 297 -2.30 3.16 -12.48
CA SER A 297 -3.34 2.18 -12.12
C SER A 297 -4.46 2.10 -13.16
N PHE A 298 -4.51 3.06 -14.09
CA PHE A 298 -5.44 3.03 -15.23
C PHE A 298 -5.09 2.01 -16.31
N PHE A 299 -3.88 1.43 -16.30
CA PHE A 299 -3.55 0.38 -17.26
C PHE A 299 -4.29 -0.91 -16.93
N ASN A 300 -5.23 -1.28 -17.80
CA ASN A 300 -5.95 -2.54 -17.70
C ASN A 300 -5.05 -3.75 -17.98
N HIS A 301 -5.55 -4.93 -17.60
CA HIS A 301 -4.87 -6.19 -17.89
C HIS A 301 -5.14 -6.71 -19.30
N SER A 302 -4.11 -7.25 -19.95
CA SER A 302 -4.26 -8.17 -21.08
C SER A 302 -3.22 -9.30 -20.98
N CYS A 303 -3.62 -10.53 -21.30
CA CYS A 303 -2.68 -11.66 -21.43
C CYS A 303 -1.82 -11.57 -22.73
N ASP A 304 -2.16 -10.64 -23.63
CA ASP A 304 -1.37 -10.19 -24.77
C ASP A 304 -1.14 -8.66 -24.67
N ASN A 305 -0.55 -8.24 -23.54
CA ASN A 305 -0.29 -6.85 -23.21
C ASN A 305 0.62 -6.15 -24.23
N ASN A 306 0.39 -4.87 -24.48
CA ASN A 306 1.19 -4.04 -25.39
C ASN A 306 2.21 -3.14 -24.65
N LEU A 307 2.15 -3.09 -23.32
CA LEU A 307 3.13 -2.43 -22.46
C LEU A 307 3.85 -3.40 -21.53
N LYS A 308 5.14 -3.17 -21.34
CA LYS A 308 5.95 -3.75 -20.26
C LYS A 308 6.22 -2.69 -19.21
N LYS A 309 5.98 -3.03 -17.94
CA LYS A 309 6.40 -2.19 -16.80
C LYS A 309 7.76 -2.61 -16.27
N LYS A 310 8.60 -1.64 -15.95
CA LYS A 310 9.90 -1.82 -15.28
C LYS A 310 9.98 -0.84 -14.13
N ARG A 311 10.40 -1.29 -12.96
CA ARG A 311 10.65 -0.39 -11.83
C ARG A 311 11.91 0.43 -12.10
N SER A 312 11.85 1.72 -11.84
CA SER A 312 12.98 2.66 -11.94
C SER A 312 12.98 3.53 -10.69
N GLY A 313 13.88 3.24 -9.75
CA GLY A 313 13.87 3.87 -8.43
C GLY A 313 12.55 3.65 -7.67
N SER A 314 11.89 4.75 -7.30
CA SER A 314 10.59 4.79 -6.63
C SER A 314 9.39 4.82 -7.60
N GLY A 315 9.62 4.85 -8.91
CA GLY A 315 8.58 4.87 -9.94
C GLY A 315 8.58 3.65 -10.87
N TYR A 316 7.70 3.70 -11.87
CA TYR A 316 7.61 2.72 -12.95
C TYR A 316 7.77 3.39 -14.31
N GLU A 317 8.55 2.76 -15.17
CA GLU A 317 8.65 3.07 -16.59
C GLU A 317 7.83 2.04 -17.36
N PHE A 318 7.06 2.52 -18.35
CA PHE A 318 6.26 1.69 -19.23
C PHE A 318 6.80 1.80 -20.65
N THR A 319 7.11 0.66 -21.27
CA THR A 319 7.67 0.60 -22.62
C THR A 319 6.77 -0.24 -23.50
N THR A 320 6.51 0.25 -24.71
CA THR A 320 5.74 -0.48 -25.72
C THR A 320 6.47 -1.75 -26.16
N LEU A 321 5.75 -2.86 -26.20
CA LEU A 321 6.23 -4.15 -26.70
C LEU A 321 5.93 -4.36 -28.19
N LYS A 322 4.97 -3.60 -28.72
CA LYS A 322 4.51 -3.63 -30.10
C LYS A 322 4.12 -2.21 -30.54
N GLU A 323 3.93 -2.02 -31.84
CA GLU A 323 3.39 -0.76 -32.38
C GLU A 323 2.03 -0.46 -31.73
N ILE A 324 1.79 0.82 -31.45
CA ILE A 324 0.55 1.32 -30.85
C ILE A 324 -0.12 2.25 -31.86
N TYR A 325 -1.39 2.00 -32.15
CA TYR A 325 -2.17 2.84 -33.05
C TYR A 325 -3.09 3.79 -32.27
N PRO A 326 -3.42 4.98 -32.81
CA PRO A 326 -4.35 5.90 -32.16
C PRO A 326 -5.69 5.23 -31.81
N GLY A 327 -6.11 5.37 -30.55
CA GLY A 327 -7.34 4.74 -30.02
C GLY A 327 -7.15 3.30 -29.53
N GLU A 328 -5.97 2.70 -29.69
CA GLU A 328 -5.65 1.41 -29.08
C GLU A 328 -5.48 1.57 -27.56
N GLU A 329 -6.14 0.71 -26.80
CA GLU A 329 -6.01 0.68 -25.35
C GLU A 329 -4.61 0.17 -24.95
N LEU A 330 -4.02 0.82 -23.96
CA LEU A 330 -2.74 0.42 -23.38
C LEU A 330 -2.96 -0.54 -22.21
N CYS A 331 -2.38 -1.73 -22.28
CA CYS A 331 -2.57 -2.79 -21.31
C CYS A 331 -1.23 -3.35 -20.80
N ILE A 332 -1.22 -3.79 -19.54
CA ILE A 332 -0.08 -4.44 -18.87
C ILE A 332 -0.42 -5.87 -18.42
N SER A 333 0.59 -6.67 -18.07
CA SER A 333 0.37 -7.93 -17.33
C SER A 333 0.25 -7.66 -15.82
N TYR A 334 -0.71 -8.32 -15.16
CA TYR A 334 -0.92 -8.24 -13.71
C TYR A 334 -0.11 -9.31 -12.94
N GLY A 335 1.07 -9.67 -13.44
CA GLY A 335 1.98 -10.61 -12.76
C GLY A 335 2.01 -12.02 -13.34
N LEU A 336 1.36 -12.24 -14.48
CA LEU A 336 1.44 -13.50 -15.24
C LEU A 336 2.72 -13.54 -16.08
N ASN A 337 3.35 -14.72 -16.19
CA ASN A 337 4.59 -14.93 -16.94
C ASN A 337 4.36 -15.24 -18.42
N GLY A 338 3.12 -15.58 -18.80
CA GLY A 338 2.66 -15.73 -20.18
C GLY A 338 2.62 -17.18 -20.69
N GLY A 339 3.21 -18.12 -19.94
CA GLY A 339 3.25 -19.56 -20.26
C GLY A 339 2.11 -20.39 -19.63
N GLU A 340 1.35 -19.80 -18.72
CA GLU A 340 0.24 -20.43 -18.00
C GLU A 340 -0.95 -20.69 -18.94
N LYS A 341 -1.71 -21.77 -18.71
CA LYS A 341 -2.93 -22.09 -19.48
C LYS A 341 -4.04 -21.08 -19.19
N VAL A 342 -4.99 -20.94 -20.11
CA VAL A 342 -6.09 -19.97 -19.93
C VAL A 342 -6.85 -20.14 -18.62
N ALA A 343 -7.12 -21.37 -18.19
CA ALA A 343 -7.81 -21.63 -16.92
C ALA A 343 -7.00 -21.15 -15.70
N GLU A 344 -5.68 -21.35 -15.70
CA GLU A 344 -4.76 -20.90 -14.64
C GLU A 344 -4.68 -19.37 -14.59
N ARG A 345 -4.62 -18.71 -15.77
CA ARG A 345 -4.65 -17.24 -15.86
C ARG A 345 -5.97 -16.67 -15.34
N GLN A 346 -7.11 -17.27 -15.70
CA GLN A 346 -8.42 -16.83 -15.23
C GLN A 346 -8.54 -16.99 -13.70
N GLU A 347 -8.07 -18.12 -13.16
CA GLU A 347 -8.05 -18.34 -11.70
C GLU A 347 -7.19 -17.27 -10.99
N PHE A 348 -5.96 -17.08 -11.43
CA PHE A 348 -5.05 -16.08 -10.86
C PHE A 348 -5.66 -14.67 -10.84
N LEU A 349 -6.37 -14.30 -11.91
CA LEU A 349 -7.00 -12.97 -12.04
C LEU A 349 -8.28 -12.81 -11.21
N ARG A 350 -8.85 -13.86 -10.61
CA ARG A 350 -10.06 -13.75 -9.77
C ARG A 350 -9.86 -12.84 -8.55
N GLU A 351 -8.62 -12.66 -8.09
CA GLU A 351 -8.29 -11.71 -7.01
C GLU A 351 -8.53 -10.24 -7.39
N TRP A 352 -8.63 -9.94 -8.69
CA TRP A 352 -8.94 -8.62 -9.22
C TRP A 352 -10.44 -8.44 -9.55
N PHE A 353 -11.28 -9.41 -9.20
CA PHE A 353 -12.74 -9.37 -9.39
C PHE A 353 -13.21 -9.17 -10.84
N PHE A 354 -12.43 -9.65 -11.81
CA PHE A 354 -12.84 -9.70 -13.22
C PHE A 354 -12.45 -11.04 -13.86
N SER A 355 -13.02 -11.32 -15.04
CA SER A 355 -12.59 -12.42 -15.92
C SER A 355 -11.98 -11.83 -17.18
N CYS A 356 -10.79 -12.28 -17.57
CA CYS A 356 -10.05 -11.68 -18.67
C CYS A 356 -10.68 -12.03 -20.02
N GLY A 357 -11.22 -11.02 -20.70
CA GLY A 357 -11.79 -11.13 -22.05
C GLY A 357 -10.84 -10.69 -23.16
N CYS A 358 -9.51 -10.69 -22.94
CA CYS A 358 -8.58 -10.28 -23.98
C CYS A 358 -8.56 -11.28 -25.15
N LYS A 359 -8.10 -10.83 -26.34
CA LYS A 359 -8.08 -11.64 -27.57
C LYS A 359 -7.41 -13.01 -27.39
N LYS A 360 -6.31 -13.09 -26.61
CA LYS A 360 -5.63 -14.36 -26.31
C LYS A 360 -6.51 -15.30 -25.51
N CYS A 361 -7.16 -14.82 -24.44
CA CYS A 361 -8.05 -15.63 -23.62
C CYS A 361 -9.30 -16.06 -24.39
N ASP A 362 -9.92 -15.14 -25.14
CA ASP A 362 -11.11 -15.44 -25.94
C ASP A 362 -10.82 -16.53 -26.98
N PHE A 363 -9.71 -16.40 -27.72
CA PHE A 363 -9.27 -17.41 -28.68
C PHE A 363 -9.00 -18.76 -28.00
N GLU A 364 -8.22 -18.79 -26.91
CA GLU A 364 -7.90 -20.05 -26.24
C GLU A 364 -9.14 -20.73 -25.65
N LEU A 365 -10.08 -19.99 -25.06
CA LEU A 365 -11.33 -20.54 -24.50
C LEU A 365 -12.27 -21.15 -25.56
N GLN A 366 -12.31 -20.56 -26.76
CA GLN A 366 -13.11 -21.08 -27.88
C GLN A 366 -12.54 -22.36 -28.50
N ASN A 367 -11.26 -22.65 -28.24
CA ASN A 367 -10.53 -23.79 -28.80
C ASN A 367 -10.11 -24.81 -27.72
N LEU A 368 -10.77 -24.78 -26.55
CA LEU A 368 -10.56 -25.75 -25.45
C LEU A 368 -11.24 -27.09 -25.68
#